data_AF-A0A6P8BB97-F1
#
_entry.id   AF-A0A6P8BB97-F1
#
_cell.length_a   1.000
_cell.length_b   1.000
_cell.length_c   1.000
_cell.angle_alpha   90.00
_cell.angle_beta   90.00
_cell.angle_gamma   90.00
#
_symmetry.space_group_name_H-M   'P 1'
#
loop_
_entity.id
_entity.type
_entity.pdbx_description
1 polymer ?
#
loop_
_entity_poly.entity_id
_entity_poly.type
_entity_poly.pdbx_seq_one_letter_code
_entity_poly.pdbx_strand_id
1 'polypeptide(L)' 'MVGNFIESGERFNVKLRRLLKYYKGRIFNYKKKTKGKFCTNTGTRFIDIFLGRDYELGNTEKFMSFIRIWNLRLDINCK' A
#
# COMPACT_ATOMS: atom_id res chain seq x y z
N MET A 1 9.34 23.97 8.66
CA MET A 1 8.85 22.86 9.51
C MET A 1 7.60 22.24 8.87
N VAL A 2 6.53 23.01 8.67
CA VAL A 2 5.30 22.57 7.99
C VAL A 2 5.51 22.19 6.52
N GLY A 3 6.25 22.98 5.73
CA GLY A 3 6.51 22.69 4.32
C GLY A 3 7.17 21.33 4.07
N ASN A 4 8.21 20.99 4.85
CA ASN A 4 8.89 19.69 4.78
C ASN A 4 7.97 18.54 5.20
N PHE A 5 7.06 18.79 6.15
CA PHE A 5 6.06 17.81 6.55
C PHE A 5 5.04 17.54 5.43
N ILE A 6 4.53 18.59 4.78
CA ILE A 6 3.63 18.47 3.62
C ILE A 6 4.33 17.73 2.47
N GLU A 7 5.58 18.10 2.15
CA GLU A 7 6.36 17.42 1.10
C GLU A 7 6.56 15.94 1.41
N SER A 8 6.76 15.58 2.68
CA SER A 8 6.85 14.18 3.09
C SER A 8 5.53 13.40 2.87
N GLY A 9 4.38 14.08 2.96
CA GLY A 9 3.06 13.55 2.62
C GLY A 9 2.89 13.29 1.11
N GLU A 10 3.42 14.16 0.26
CA GLU A 10 3.44 13.94 -1.20
C GLU A 10 4.32 12.75 -1.58
N ARG A 11 5.52 12.66 -0.99
CA ARG A 11 6.41 11.48 -1.17
C ARG A 11 5.72 10.20 -0.68
N PHE A 12 4.92 10.30 0.37
CA PHE A 12 4.07 9.22 0.87
C PHE A 12 3.04 8.77 -0.18
N ASN A 13 2.29 9.69 -0.77
CA ASN A 13 1.31 9.38 -1.81
C ASN A 13 1.95 8.73 -3.04
N VAL A 14 3.18 9.08 -3.39
CA VAL A 14 3.95 8.40 -4.45
C VAL A 14 4.26 6.95 -4.08
N LYS A 15 4.72 6.69 -2.84
CA LYS A 15 5.00 5.33 -2.36
C LYS A 15 3.73 4.46 -2.35
N LEU A 16 2.62 5.00 -1.86
CA LEU A 16 1.33 4.30 -1.85
C LEU A 16 0.89 3.92 -3.27
N ARG A 17 0.95 4.86 -4.22
CA ARG A 17 0.58 4.59 -5.62
C ARG A 17 1.43 3.49 -6.24
N ARG A 18 2.74 3.48 -6.00
CA ARG A 18 3.65 2.42 -6.50
C ARG A 18 3.28 1.06 -5.93
N LEU A 19 3.03 0.99 -4.63
CA LEU A 19 2.64 -0.22 -3.92
C LEU A 19 1.30 -0.78 -4.48
N LEU A 20 0.28 0.08 -4.64
CA LEU A 20 -1.01 -0.31 -5.22
C LEU A 20 -0.89 -0.77 -6.68
N LYS A 21 -0.04 -0.12 -7.49
CA LYS A 21 0.18 -0.52 -8.89
C LYS A 21 0.82 -1.90 -8.98
N TYR A 22 1.78 -2.20 -8.11
CA TYR A 22 2.39 -3.51 -8.01
C TYR A 22 1.35 -4.60 -7.69
N TYR A 23 0.49 -4.36 -6.71
CA TYR A 23 -0.58 -5.31 -6.34
C TYR A 23 -1.62 -5.51 -7.44
N LYS A 24 -2.02 -4.43 -8.12
CA LYS A 24 -2.88 -4.55 -9.31
C LYS A 24 -2.25 -5.44 -10.38
N GLY A 25 -0.94 -5.31 -10.61
CA GLY A 25 -0.19 -6.19 -11.54
C GLY A 25 -0.21 -7.67 -11.11
N ARG A 26 0.02 -7.95 -9.82
CA ARG A 26 -0.06 -9.32 -9.26
C ARG A 26 -1.45 -9.93 -9.42
N ILE A 27 -2.51 -9.19 -9.09
CA ILE A 27 -3.90 -9.64 -9.25
C ILE A 27 -4.23 -9.88 -10.72
N PHE A 28 -3.78 -8.99 -11.62
CA PHE A 28 -4.00 -9.14 -13.06
C PHE A 28 -3.29 -10.39 -13.61
N ASN A 29 -2.05 -10.64 -13.20
CA ASN A 29 -1.31 -11.85 -13.58
C ASN A 29 -1.97 -13.12 -13.03
N TYR A 30 -2.50 -13.07 -11.81
CA TYR A 30 -3.29 -14.16 -11.24
C TYR A 30 -4.57 -14.42 -12.05
N LYS A 31 -5.30 -13.37 -12.44
CA LYS A 31 -6.50 -13.47 -13.30
C LYS A 31 -6.21 -14.12 -14.66
N LYS A 32 -5.08 -13.79 -15.28
CA LYS A 32 -4.64 -14.43 -16.53
C LYS A 32 -4.42 -15.94 -16.34
N LYS A 33 -3.80 -16.34 -15.23
CA LYS A 33 -3.58 -17.76 -14.90
C LYS A 33 -4.88 -18.52 -14.60
N THR A 34 -5.88 -17.88 -14.02
CA THR A 34 -7.18 -18.50 -13.69
C THR A 34 -8.22 -18.44 -14.82
N LYS A 35 -7.81 -18.15 -16.07
CA LYS A 35 -8.69 -18.02 -17.25
C LYS A 35 -9.89 -17.09 -17.01
N GLY A 36 -9.70 -15.99 -16.29
CA GLY A 36 -10.73 -14.97 -16.14
C GLY A 36 -11.91 -15.33 -15.24
N LYS A 37 -11.89 -16.46 -14.52
CA LYS A 37 -12.85 -16.73 -13.44
C LYS A 37 -12.64 -15.71 -12.32
N PHE A 38 -13.37 -14.60 -12.40
CA PHE A 38 -13.58 -13.67 -11.29
C PHE A 38 -14.52 -14.36 -10.31
N CYS A 39 -14.02 -15.40 -9.62
CA CYS A 39 -14.71 -15.84 -8.42
C CYS A 39 -14.65 -14.67 -7.44
N THR A 40 -15.72 -14.48 -6.70
CA THR A 40 -16.08 -13.49 -5.67
C THR A 40 -14.97 -13.07 -4.67
N ASN A 41 -13.77 -13.64 -4.78
CA ASN A 41 -12.62 -13.52 -3.89
C ASN A 41 -11.54 -12.53 -4.36
N THR A 42 -11.76 -11.67 -5.37
CA THR A 42 -10.72 -10.71 -5.79
C THR A 42 -10.33 -9.75 -4.66
N GLY A 43 -11.29 -9.33 -3.83
CA GLY A 43 -11.02 -8.53 -2.64
C GLY A 43 -10.21 -9.29 -1.59
N THR A 44 -10.64 -10.50 -1.24
CA THR A 44 -9.91 -11.40 -0.32
C THR A 44 -8.49 -11.66 -0.82
N ARG A 45 -8.33 -11.91 -2.11
CA ARG A 45 -7.02 -12.14 -2.73
C ARG A 45 -6.13 -10.91 -2.72
N PHE A 46 -6.71 -9.71 -2.85
CA PHE A 46 -5.96 -8.48 -2.64
C PHE A 46 -5.43 -8.41 -1.22
N ILE A 47 -6.27 -8.70 -0.22
CA ILE A 47 -5.84 -8.74 1.18
C ILE A 47 -4.75 -9.79 1.41
N ASP A 48 -4.87 -10.99 0.82
CA ASP A 48 -3.83 -12.02 0.90
C ASP A 48 -2.51 -11.57 0.27
N ILE A 49 -2.54 -10.85 -0.86
CA ILE A 49 -1.30 -10.38 -1.49
C ILE A 49 -0.71 -9.19 -0.70
N PHE A 50 -1.57 -8.36 -0.12
CA PHE A 50 -1.21 -7.14 0.60
C PHE A 50 -0.67 -7.43 2.02
N LEU A 51 -1.27 -8.39 2.73
CA LEU A 51 -0.98 -8.76 4.12
C LEU A 51 -0.44 -10.19 4.27
N GLY A 52 -0.42 -11.00 3.21
CA GLY A 52 0.07 -12.37 3.30
C GLY A 52 1.59 -12.42 3.42
N ARG A 53 2.03 -13.27 4.35
CA ARG A 53 3.45 -13.46 4.69
C ARG A 53 4.30 -13.91 3.50
N ASP A 54 3.72 -14.70 2.59
CA ASP A 54 4.40 -15.23 1.40
C ASP A 54 4.46 -14.24 0.22
N TYR A 55 3.92 -13.03 0.39
CA TYR A 55 3.90 -12.00 -0.64
C TYR A 55 4.72 -10.77 -0.21
N GLU A 56 4.09 -9.60 -0.08
CA GLU A 56 4.78 -8.33 0.13
C GLU A 56 4.58 -7.78 1.54
N LEU A 57 4.22 -8.63 2.51
CA LEU A 57 3.93 -8.21 3.88
C LEU A 57 5.02 -7.29 4.44
N GLY A 58 6.31 -7.62 4.25
CA GLY A 58 7.41 -6.76 4.73
C GLY A 58 7.45 -5.36 4.10
N ASN A 59 7.04 -5.23 2.83
CA ASN A 59 6.94 -3.91 2.18
C ASN A 59 5.70 -3.14 2.66
N THR A 60 4.59 -3.84 2.90
CA THR A 60 3.39 -3.26 3.52
C THR A 60 3.68 -2.80 4.96
N GLU A 61 4.35 -3.60 5.78
CA GLU A 61 4.68 -3.28 7.18
C GLU A 61 5.63 -2.08 7.28
N LYS A 62 6.65 -2.02 6.41
CA LYS A 62 7.51 -0.84 6.29
C LYS A 62 6.68 0.40 5.96
N PHE A 63 5.79 0.29 4.98
CA PHE A 63 4.92 1.40 4.59
C PHE A 63 3.98 1.83 5.72
N MET A 64 3.36 0.89 6.44
CA MET A 64 2.49 1.16 7.60
C MET A 64 3.25 1.81 8.76
N SER A 65 4.50 1.38 9.00
CA SER A 65 5.37 2.00 10.01
C SER A 65 5.67 3.46 9.68
N PHE A 66 5.91 3.76 8.40
CA PHE A 66 6.07 5.15 7.94
C PHE A 66 4.78 5.97 8.10
N ILE A 67 3.60 5.42 7.81
CA ILE A 67 2.30 6.10 8.04
C ILE A 67 2.16 6.46 9.51
N ARG A 68 2.42 5.52 10.41
CA ARG A 68 2.28 5.72 11.85
C ARG A 68 3.13 6.89 12.32
N ILE A 69 4.39 6.94 11.90
CA ILE A 69 5.31 8.04 12.25
C ILE A 69 4.84 9.37 11.67
N TRP A 70 4.35 9.37 10.43
CA TRP A 70 3.84 10.59 9.79
C TRP A 70 2.60 11.13 10.51
N ASN A 71 1.65 10.26 10.87
CA ASN A 71 0.46 10.63 11.64
C ASN A 71 0.82 11.23 13.00
N LEU A 72 1.77 10.63 13.75
CA LEU A 72 2.22 11.17 15.03
C LEU A 72 2.85 12.56 14.93
N ARG A 73 3.40 12.90 13.76
CA ARG A 73 4.00 14.22 13.50
C ARG A 73 2.95 15.26 13.08
N LEU A 74 1.75 14.85 12.69
CA LEU A 74 0.71 15.76 12.22
C LEU A 74 0.32 16.74 13.33
N ASP A 75 0.04 16.25 14.53
CA ASP A 75 -0.34 17.07 15.69
C ASP A 75 0.76 18.06 16.13
N ILE A 76 2.03 17.75 15.82
CA ILE A 76 3.17 18.60 16.15
C ILE A 76 3.40 19.67 15.07
N ASN A 77 3.10 19.36 13.80
CA ASN A 77 3.36 20.25 12.67
C ASN A 77 2.13 21.08 12.25
N CYS A 78 0.93 20.71 12.66
CA CYS A 78 -0.32 21.37 12.31
C CYS A 78 -0.98 22.11 13.49
N LYS A 79 -0.17 22.54 14.48
CA LYS A 79 -0.58 23.51 15.50
C LYS A 79 -0.36 24.94 15.03
#